data_AF-A0A0F0CMQ3-F1
#
_entry.id   AF-A0A0F0CMQ3-F1
#
_cell.length_a   1.000
_cell.length_b   1.000
_cell.length_c   1.000
_cell.angle_alpha   90.00
_cell.angle_beta   90.00
_cell.angle_gamma   90.00
#
_symmetry.space_group_name_H-M   'P 1'
#
loop_
_entity.id
_entity.type
_entity.pdbx_description
1 polymer ?
#
loop_
_entity_poly.entity_id
_entity_poly.type
_entity_poly.pdbx_seq_one_letter_code
_entity_poly.pdbx_strand_id
1 'polypeptide(L)'
;TRRPIELGKSEWLKKGKDDAIIAVGNMVNTALEISNILSKEGIALGVINARFIQPLDLAMLEELSSGTQYIIKMKEGVISGGLGSAV
;
A
#
# COMPACT_ATOMS: atom_id res chain seq x y z
N THR A 1 -9.65 19.97 -3.34
CA THR A 1 -9.79 19.36 -4.68
C THR A 1 -9.04 18.04 -4.69
N ARG A 2 -9.65 16.95 -5.19
CA ARG A 2 -8.96 15.65 -5.30
C ARG A 2 -7.84 15.77 -6.32
N ARG A 3 -6.66 15.21 -6.03
CA ARG A 3 -5.56 15.13 -7.00
C ARG A 3 -6.00 14.29 -8.21
N PRO A 4 -5.56 14.63 -9.44
CA PRO A 4 -5.85 13.84 -10.61
C PRO A 4 -5.33 12.40 -10.43
N ILE A 5 -6.05 11.43 -10.99
CA ILE A 5 -5.63 10.03 -10.99
C ILE A 5 -4.75 9.80 -12.20
N GLU A 6 -3.46 9.61 -11.97
CA GLU A 6 -2.51 9.24 -13.02
C GLU A 6 -2.47 7.71 -13.14
N LEU A 7 -2.54 7.19 -14.37
CA LEU A 7 -2.49 5.76 -14.65
C LEU A 7 -1.16 5.19 -14.12
N GLY A 8 -1.25 4.10 -13.36
CA GLY A 8 -0.06 3.44 -12.79
C GLY A 8 0.53 4.16 -11.58
N LYS A 9 -0.14 5.18 -11.02
CA LYS A 9 0.30 5.87 -9.82
C LYS A 9 -0.48 5.48 -8.58
N SER A 10 0.28 5.11 -7.55
CA SER A 10 -0.20 4.81 -6.21
C SER A 10 -0.43 6.10 -5.42
N GLU A 11 -1.16 5.99 -4.31
CA GLU A 11 -1.44 7.11 -3.42
C GLU A 11 -1.18 6.71 -1.97
N TRP A 12 -0.40 7.52 -1.26
CA TRP A 12 -0.33 7.49 0.19
C TRP A 12 -1.65 7.97 0.78
N LEU A 13 -2.36 7.09 1.48
CA LEU A 13 -3.55 7.45 2.25
C LEU A 13 -3.18 7.85 3.68
N LYS A 14 -2.14 7.23 4.23
CA LYS A 14 -1.59 7.54 5.55
C LYS A 14 -0.09 7.26 5.55
N LYS A 15 0.71 8.25 5.96
CA LYS A 15 2.15 8.04 6.16
C LYS A 15 2.39 7.33 7.49
N GLY A 16 3.22 6.30 7.46
CA GLY A 16 3.73 5.61 8.64
C GLY A 16 5.09 6.15 9.05
N LYS A 17 5.72 5.49 10.02
CA LYS A 17 7.10 5.77 10.41
C LYS A 17 8.07 4.85 9.67
N ASP A 18 7.98 3.55 9.91
CA ASP A 18 8.98 2.57 9.47
C ASP A 18 8.40 1.46 8.57
N ASP A 19 7.08 1.25 8.59
CA ASP A 19 6.41 0.13 7.90
C ASP A 19 5.19 0.62 7.09
N ALA A 20 4.83 -0.12 6.03
CA ALA A 20 3.67 0.20 5.21
C ALA A 20 2.92 -1.03 4.67
N ILE A 21 1.60 -0.89 4.56
CA ILE A 21 0.74 -1.79 3.79
C ILE A 21 0.48 -1.14 2.43
N ILE A 22 0.70 -1.90 1.36
CA ILE A 22 0.22 -1.56 0.02
C ILE A 22 -0.99 -2.45 -0.32
N ALA A 23 -2.13 -1.81 -0.54
CA ALA A 23 -3.41 -2.47 -0.77
C ALA A 23 -4.08 -1.98 -2.05
N VAL A 24 -4.95 -2.80 -2.62
CA VAL A 24 -5.74 -2.45 -3.82
C VAL A 24 -7.18 -2.95 -3.67
N GLY A 25 -8.13 -2.22 -4.27
CA GLY A 25 -9.55 -2.56 -4.22
C GLY A 25 -10.11 -2.50 -2.79
N ASN A 26 -10.95 -3.49 -2.44
CA ASN A 26 -11.64 -3.51 -1.15
C ASN A 26 -10.70 -3.63 0.06
N MET A 27 -9.51 -4.22 -0.13
CA MET A 27 -8.52 -4.39 0.93
C MET A 27 -7.92 -3.07 1.44
N VAL A 28 -8.10 -1.96 0.71
CA VAL A 28 -7.62 -0.64 1.13
C VAL A 28 -8.29 -0.19 2.43
N ASN A 29 -9.59 -0.43 2.59
CA ASN A 29 -10.31 -0.07 3.82
C ASN A 29 -9.81 -0.92 4.99
N THR A 30 -9.64 -2.22 4.78
CA THR A 30 -9.07 -3.13 5.79
C THR A 30 -7.65 -2.70 6.20
N ALA A 31 -6.81 -2.27 5.26
CA ALA A 31 -5.47 -1.76 5.56
C ALA A 31 -5.51 -0.49 6.45
N LEU A 32 -6.45 0.42 6.19
CA LEU A 32 -6.67 1.60 7.02
C LEU A 32 -7.15 1.24 8.43
N GLU A 33 -8.07 0.28 8.56
CA GLU A 33 -8.53 -0.23 9.85
C GLU A 33 -7.38 -0.85 10.66
N ILE A 34 -6.55 -1.69 10.03
CA ILE A 34 -5.37 -2.28 10.65
C ILE A 34 -4.41 -1.19 11.14
N SER A 35 -4.10 -0.21 10.29
CA SER A 35 -3.24 0.92 10.66
C SER A 35 -3.81 1.72 11.85
N ASN A 36 -5.14 1.87 11.93
CA ASN A 36 -5.78 2.56 13.04
C ASN A 36 -5.75 1.74 14.34
N ILE A 37 -5.97 0.42 14.27
CA ILE A 37 -5.83 -0.48 15.42
C ILE A 37 -4.39 -0.42 15.96
N LEU A 38 -3.40 -0.60 15.09
CA LEU A 38 -1.99 -0.60 15.47
C LEU A 38 -1.51 0.75 16.00
N SER A 39 -2.08 1.86 15.53
CA SER A 39 -1.76 3.17 16.08
C SER A 39 -2.16 3.34 17.55
N LYS A 40 -3.19 2.61 18.02
CA LYS A 40 -3.58 2.59 19.45
C LYS A 40 -2.55 1.85 20.32
N GLU A 41 -1.79 0.94 19.71
CA GLU A 41 -0.67 0.22 20.33
C GLU A 41 0.68 0.95 20.14
N GLY A 42 0.67 2.18 19.61
CA GLY A 42 1.86 2.99 19.39
C GLY A 42 2.63 2.66 18.09
N ILE A 43 2.07 1.83 17.20
CA ILE A 43 2.70 1.46 15.93
C ILE A 43 2.14 2.34 14.79
N ALA A 44 3.00 3.18 14.22
CA ALA A 44 2.66 4.06 13.12
C ALA A 44 2.82 3.37 11.75
N LEU A 45 1.84 2.53 11.40
CA LEU A 45 1.83 1.81 10.12
C LEU A 45 1.28 2.65 8.97
N GLY A 46 2.04 2.78 7.88
CA GLY A 46 1.64 3.48 6.66
C GLY A 46 0.66 2.69 5.81
N VAL A 47 -0.13 3.39 5.01
CA VAL A 47 -1.11 2.78 4.08
C VAL A 47 -1.03 3.46 2.72
N ILE A 48 -0.78 2.63 1.71
CA ILE A 48 -0.75 3.00 0.30
C ILE A 48 -1.92 2.31 -0.41
N ASN A 49 -2.69 3.09 -1.15
CA ASN A 49 -3.59 2.57 -2.16
C ASN A 49 -2.82 2.46 -3.47
N ALA A 50 -2.57 1.23 -3.93
CA ALA A 50 -1.85 0.98 -5.18
C ALA A 50 -2.60 1.55 -6.40
N ARG A 51 -3.94 1.64 -6.32
CA ARG A 51 -4.90 2.05 -7.36
C ARG A 51 -4.92 1.16 -8.61
N PHE A 52 -3.77 0.69 -9.07
CA PHE A 52 -3.59 -0.15 -10.25
C PHE A 52 -2.73 -1.36 -9.90
N ILE A 53 -3.12 -2.53 -10.40
CA ILE A 53 -2.27 -3.73 -10.36
C ILE A 53 -1.21 -3.65 -11.46
N GLN A 54 -1.59 -3.08 -12.61
CA GLN A 54 -0.71 -2.84 -13.74
C GLN A 54 -1.13 -1.52 -14.45
N PRO A 55 -0.17 -0.70 -14.91
CA PRO A 55 1.27 -0.81 -14.63
C PRO A 55 1.57 -0.61 -13.13
N LEU A 56 2.65 -1.23 -12.66
CA LEU A 56 3.09 -1.14 -11.27
C LEU A 56 3.80 0.20 -11.05
N ASP A 57 3.54 0.85 -9.91
CA ASP A 57 4.21 2.11 -9.57
C ASP A 57 5.61 1.84 -9.01
N LEU A 58 6.58 1.63 -9.91
CA LEU A 58 7.95 1.32 -9.52
C LEU A 58 8.58 2.42 -8.64
N ALA A 59 8.25 3.68 -8.90
CA ALA A 59 8.75 4.81 -8.10
C ALA A 59 8.27 4.74 -6.64
N MET A 60 7.02 4.30 -6.42
CA MET A 60 6.50 4.09 -5.07
C MET A 60 7.19 2.91 -4.37
N LEU A 61 7.47 1.83 -5.10
CA LEU A 61 8.19 0.68 -4.55
C LEU A 61 9.64 1.01 -4.20
N GLU A 62 10.31 1.85 -5.01
CA GLU A 62 11.63 2.38 -4.73
C GLU A 62 11.62 3.31 -3.51
N GLU A 63 10.61 4.19 -3.38
CA GLU A 63 10.42 5.00 -2.17
C GLU A 63 10.34 4.10 -0.93
N LEU A 64 9.54 3.04 -0.99
CA LEU A 64 9.38 2.09 0.11
C LEU A 64 10.66 1.31 0.42
N SER A 65 11.37 0.80 -0.60
CA SER A 65 12.57 0.00 -0.38
C SER A 65 13.71 0.76 0.30
N SER A 66 13.72 2.09 0.17
CA SER A 66 14.74 2.96 0.76
C SER A 66 14.50 3.33 2.23
N GLY A 67 13.28 3.18 2.74
CA GLY A 67 12.89 3.71 4.06
C GLY A 67 11.90 2.87 4.84
N THR A 68 11.41 1.77 4.28
CA THR A 68 10.43 0.88 4.92
C THR A 68 11.07 -0.46 5.23
N GLN A 69 10.89 -0.96 6.45
CA GLN A 69 11.46 -2.25 6.86
C GLN A 69 10.62 -3.42 6.33
N TYR A 70 9.29 -3.29 6.36
CA TYR A 70 8.37 -4.31 5.87
C TYR A 70 7.26 -3.76 4.97
N ILE A 71 7.00 -4.46 3.86
CA ILE A 71 5.92 -4.16 2.91
C ILE A 71 4.93 -5.31 2.88
N ILE A 72 3.68 -5.05 3.29
CA ILE A 72 2.59 -6.04 3.26
C ILE A 72 1.70 -5.74 2.06
N LYS A 73 1.49 -6.74 1.19
CA LYS A 73 0.61 -6.63 0.02
C LYS A 73 -0.77 -7.22 0.32
N MET A 74 -1.84 -6.47 0.09
CA MET A 74 -3.22 -6.95 0.26
C MET A 74 -4.04 -6.81 -1.03
N LYS A 75 -4.56 -7.94 -1.53
CA LYS A 75 -5.47 -8.00 -2.69
C LYS A 75 -6.55 -9.05 -2.47
N GLU A 76 -7.70 -8.88 -3.12
CA GLU A 76 -8.76 -9.88 -3.16
C GLU A 76 -8.42 -10.95 -4.25
N GLY A 77 -8.47 -12.24 -3.90
CA GLY A 77 -8.19 -13.37 -4.81
C GLY A 77 -6.87 -14.14 -4.58
N VAL A 78 -6.89 -15.43 -4.92
CA VAL A 78 -5.83 -16.46 -4.72
C VAL A 78 -4.46 -16.03 -5.27
N ILE A 79 -3.39 -16.58 -4.67
CA ILE A 79 -1.94 -16.29 -4.85
C ILE A 79 -1.44 -16.37 -6.31
N SER A 80 -2.22 -16.89 -7.25
CA SER A 80 -1.83 -17.03 -8.66
C SER A 80 -2.14 -15.79 -9.50
N GLY A 81 -1.10 -15.03 -9.90
CA GLY A 81 -1.12 -14.21 -11.13
C GLY A 81 -1.13 -12.68 -11.00
N GLY A 82 -0.84 -12.07 -9.84
CA GLY A 82 -0.75 -10.60 -9.75
C GLY A 82 -0.21 -10.08 -8.42
N LEU A 83 0.48 -8.93 -8.46
CA LEU A 83 1.17 -8.16 -7.39
C LEU A 83 2.17 -8.92 -6.49
N GLY A 84 1.88 -10.17 -6.12
CA GLY A 84 2.75 -11.08 -5.39
C GLY A 84 3.87 -11.71 -6.23
N SER A 85 3.79 -11.64 -7.57
CA SER A 85 4.83 -12.19 -8.47
C SER A 85 5.89 -11.18 -8.88
N ALA A 86 5.68 -9.88 -8.62
CA ALA A 86 6.52 -8.80 -9.14
C ALA A 86 7.45 -8.18 -8.08
N VAL A 87 7.45 -8.71 -6.85
CA VAL A 87 8.34 -8.31 -5.76
C VAL A 87 8.49 -9.48 -4.80
#